data_AF-A0AAP5Z0V4-F1
#
_entry.id   AF-A0AAP5Z0V4-F1
#
_cell.length_a   1.000
_cell.length_b   1.000
_cell.length_c   1.000
_cell.angle_alpha   90.00
_cell.angle_beta   90.00
_cell.angle_gamma   90.00
#
_symmetry.space_group_name_H-M   'P 1'
#
loop_
_entity.id
_entity.type
_entity.pdbx_description
1 polymer ?
#
loop_
_entity_poly.entity_id
_entity_poly.type
_entity_poly.pdbx_seq_one_letter_code
_entity_poly.pdbx_strand_id
1 'polypeptide(L)'
;YTDDTLPAMERVDAIRDDLSHWRRSQFATYTYKDADKIRNKIASNIREREKISKELEAYGSTIWPGEEQQTFQRLMRQWKQYLVTMDQYNESMLAGNKTEALAVLSNSLNDFEAVDSDLNELIRLLKVAMDSNKNHILSSVNGLSSSSIASNVTILVIMIVMTLVLTRLICGPLQLVVEQANSIAKGDLSKDIDRKLIGNDELGELADATTKMQNDLRQVIDNVIAAVTQLSSAVEEMNQISE
;
A
#
# COMPACT_ATOMS: atom_id res chain seq x y z
N TYR A 1 1.49 -14.93 -6.71
CA TYR A 1 2.22 -15.65 -5.65
C TYR A 1 1.33 -15.93 -4.45
N THR A 2 0.71 -14.93 -3.83
CA THR A 2 -0.21 -15.13 -2.68
C THR A 2 -1.55 -15.76 -3.05
N ASP A 3 -2.05 -15.54 -4.27
CA ASP A 3 -3.38 -16.03 -4.69
C ASP A 3 -3.44 -17.56 -4.82
N ASP A 4 -2.32 -18.25 -5.05
CA ASP A 4 -2.32 -19.69 -5.31
C ASP A 4 -1.92 -20.53 -4.09
N THR A 5 -1.11 -19.99 -3.17
CA THR A 5 -0.55 -20.78 -2.04
C THR A 5 -1.56 -21.09 -0.94
N LEU A 6 -2.47 -20.15 -0.63
CA LEU A 6 -3.49 -20.36 0.41
C LEU A 6 -4.56 -21.36 -0.05
N PRO A 7 -5.15 -21.23 -1.26
CA PRO A 7 -6.07 -22.25 -1.78
C PRO A 7 -5.43 -23.63 -1.96
N ALA A 8 -4.14 -23.67 -2.34
CA ALA A 8 -3.40 -24.93 -2.38
C ALA A 8 -3.27 -25.57 -0.99
N MET A 9 -2.92 -24.79 0.03
CA MET A 9 -2.81 -25.28 1.42
C MET A 9 -4.16 -25.81 1.93
N GLU A 10 -5.25 -25.05 1.74
CA GLU A 10 -6.60 -25.47 2.12
C GLU A 10 -7.02 -26.76 1.42
N ARG A 11 -6.67 -26.91 0.14
CA ARG A 11 -6.96 -28.14 -0.61
C ARG A 11 -6.21 -29.34 -0.05
N VAL A 12 -4.90 -29.22 0.20
CA VAL A 12 -4.10 -30.32 0.76
C VAL A 12 -4.57 -30.69 2.17
N ASP A 13 -4.94 -29.72 2.99
CA ASP A 13 -5.52 -29.94 4.32
C ASP A 13 -6.87 -30.66 4.24
N ALA A 14 -7.76 -30.25 3.34
CA ALA A 14 -9.03 -30.92 3.09
C ALA A 14 -8.86 -32.37 2.61
N ILE A 15 -7.89 -32.63 1.72
CA ILE A 15 -7.52 -33.98 1.28
C ILE A 15 -7.09 -34.86 2.47
N ARG A 16 -6.30 -34.29 3.38
CA ARG A 16 -5.81 -34.97 4.59
C ARG A 16 -6.94 -35.30 5.56
N ASP A 17 -7.87 -34.37 5.74
CA ASP A 17 -9.08 -34.59 6.54
C ASP A 17 -9.98 -35.69 5.95
N ASP A 18 -10.18 -35.66 4.64
CA ASP A 18 -10.94 -36.69 3.90
C ASP A 18 -10.27 -38.07 4.03
N LEU A 19 -8.93 -38.14 3.93
CA LEU A 19 -8.15 -39.37 4.14
C LEU A 19 -8.38 -39.94 5.56
N SER A 20 -8.29 -39.09 6.58
CA SER A 20 -8.52 -39.46 7.97
C SER A 20 -9.97 -39.88 8.21
N HIS A 21 -10.94 -39.21 7.57
CA HIS A 21 -12.34 -39.59 7.60
C HIS A 21 -12.58 -40.96 6.95
N TRP A 22 -11.96 -41.21 5.79
CA TRP A 22 -12.07 -42.46 5.08
C TRP A 22 -11.53 -43.65 5.89
N ARG A 23 -10.36 -43.52 6.51
CA ARG A 23 -9.81 -44.58 7.39
C ARG A 23 -10.72 -44.87 8.59
N ARG A 24 -11.24 -43.84 9.27
CA ARG A 24 -12.20 -44.00 10.38
C ARG A 24 -13.48 -44.70 9.91
N SER A 25 -13.95 -44.37 8.71
CA SER A 25 -15.12 -44.98 8.08
C SER A 25 -14.94 -46.49 7.85
N GLN A 26 -13.72 -46.94 7.50
CA GLN A 26 -13.41 -48.37 7.36
C GLN A 26 -13.47 -49.11 8.71
N PHE A 27 -12.88 -48.55 9.77
CA PHE A 27 -13.03 -49.11 11.11
C PHE A 27 -14.49 -49.17 11.57
N ALA A 28 -15.30 -48.15 11.26
CA ALA A 28 -16.72 -48.17 11.56
C ALA A 28 -17.46 -49.29 10.77
N THR A 29 -17.11 -49.50 9.50
CA THR A 29 -17.73 -50.51 8.63
C THR A 29 -17.52 -51.93 9.17
N TYR A 30 -16.36 -52.21 9.78
CA TYR A 30 -16.07 -53.50 10.41
C TYR A 30 -17.12 -53.90 11.48
N THR A 31 -17.68 -52.91 12.20
CA THR A 31 -18.66 -53.12 13.26
C THR A 31 -20.05 -53.55 12.76
N TYR A 32 -20.36 -53.33 11.47
CA TYR A 32 -21.68 -53.59 10.91
C TYR A 32 -21.90 -55.09 10.71
N LYS A 33 -23.05 -55.63 11.13
CA LYS A 33 -23.38 -57.05 10.97
C LYS A 33 -24.18 -57.35 9.70
N ASP A 34 -24.90 -56.36 9.20
CA ASP A 34 -25.80 -56.46 8.06
C ASP A 34 -25.02 -56.31 6.73
N ALA A 35 -25.19 -57.28 5.83
CA ALA A 35 -24.44 -57.34 4.57
C ALA A 35 -24.78 -56.20 3.60
N ASP A 36 -26.03 -55.74 3.58
CA ASP A 36 -26.45 -54.63 2.73
C ASP A 36 -25.90 -53.30 3.26
N LYS A 37 -25.87 -53.11 4.58
CA LYS A 37 -25.20 -51.97 5.22
C LYS A 37 -23.70 -51.95 4.92
N ILE A 38 -23.03 -53.11 4.98
CA ILE A 38 -21.61 -53.21 4.61
C ILE A 38 -21.42 -52.81 3.14
N ARG A 39 -22.18 -53.40 2.22
CA ARG A 39 -22.08 -53.12 0.78
C ARG A 39 -22.30 -51.65 0.47
N ASN A 40 -23.34 -51.04 1.04
CA ASN A 40 -23.65 -49.62 0.86
C ASN A 40 -22.56 -48.71 1.42
N LYS A 41 -22.00 -49.06 2.59
CA LYS A 41 -20.93 -48.29 3.21
C LYS A 41 -19.62 -48.39 2.44
N ILE A 42 -19.25 -49.58 1.95
CA ILE A 42 -18.10 -49.77 1.06
C ILE A 42 -18.27 -48.95 -0.23
N ALA A 43 -19.45 -48.99 -0.86
CA ALA A 43 -19.73 -48.16 -2.03
C ALA A 43 -19.58 -46.65 -1.74
N SER A 44 -19.97 -46.20 -0.55
CA SER A 44 -19.73 -44.82 -0.11
C SER A 44 -18.25 -44.51 0.11
N ASN A 45 -17.48 -45.45 0.69
CA ASN A 45 -16.05 -45.31 0.90
C ASN A 45 -15.28 -45.28 -0.43
N ILE A 46 -15.75 -45.99 -1.46
CA ILE A 46 -15.19 -45.92 -2.81
C ILE A 46 -15.45 -44.55 -3.43
N ARG A 47 -16.62 -43.95 -3.24
CA ARG A 47 -16.85 -42.56 -3.70
C ARG A 47 -15.92 -41.56 -2.99
N GLU A 48 -15.68 -41.74 -1.68
CA GLU A 48 -14.76 -40.87 -0.93
C GLU A 48 -13.32 -40.98 -1.46
N ARG A 49 -12.81 -42.21 -1.68
CA ARG A 49 -11.45 -42.38 -2.21
C ARG A 49 -11.30 -41.83 -3.64
N GLU A 50 -12.35 -41.90 -4.46
CA GLU A 50 -12.36 -41.32 -5.81
C GLU A 50 -12.31 -39.78 -5.75
N LYS A 51 -13.05 -39.16 -4.83
CA LYS A 51 -12.95 -37.73 -4.55
C LYS A 51 -11.53 -37.35 -4.13
N ILE A 52 -10.93 -38.06 -3.17
CA ILE A 52 -9.54 -37.83 -2.73
C ILE A 52 -8.58 -37.92 -3.93
N SER A 53 -8.71 -38.95 -4.76
CA SER A 53 -7.85 -39.14 -5.93
C SER A 53 -7.97 -37.99 -6.93
N LYS A 54 -9.20 -37.53 -7.19
CA LYS A 54 -9.45 -36.37 -8.06
C LYS A 54 -8.86 -35.08 -7.50
N GLU A 55 -8.99 -34.86 -6.20
CA GLU A 55 -8.43 -33.68 -5.53
C GLU A 55 -6.89 -33.69 -5.54
N LEU A 56 -6.26 -34.85 -5.34
CA LEU A 56 -4.82 -35.04 -5.49
C LEU A 56 -4.35 -34.75 -6.92
N GLU A 57 -5.06 -35.23 -7.95
CA GLU A 57 -4.74 -34.95 -9.35
C GLU A 57 -4.89 -33.46 -9.71
N ALA A 58 -5.94 -32.82 -9.19
CA ALA A 58 -6.17 -31.39 -9.37
C ALA A 58 -5.06 -30.55 -8.74
N TYR A 59 -4.67 -30.88 -7.50
CA TYR A 59 -3.51 -30.28 -6.85
C TYR A 59 -2.22 -30.55 -7.65
N GLY A 60 -2.07 -31.76 -8.21
CA GLY A 60 -0.97 -32.14 -9.08
C GLY A 60 -0.69 -31.19 -10.25
N SER A 61 -1.72 -30.47 -10.70
CA SER A 61 -1.64 -29.52 -11.82
C SER A 61 -1.11 -28.14 -11.41
N THR A 62 -1.01 -27.84 -10.11
CA THR A 62 -0.61 -26.53 -9.57
C THR A 62 0.74 -26.56 -8.86
N ILE A 63 1.46 -27.68 -8.92
CA ILE A 63 2.69 -27.92 -8.15
C ILE A 63 3.88 -27.13 -8.68
N TRP A 64 4.66 -26.56 -7.78
CA TRP A 64 5.95 -25.94 -8.10
C TRP A 64 7.10 -26.98 -8.16
N PRO A 65 8.06 -26.79 -9.08
CA PRO A 65 9.25 -27.63 -9.15
C PRO A 65 10.07 -27.61 -7.85
N GLY A 66 10.81 -28.69 -7.60
CA GLY A 66 11.69 -28.82 -6.43
C GLY A 66 11.12 -29.75 -5.36
N GLU A 67 11.17 -29.33 -4.10
CA GLU A 67 10.81 -30.16 -2.95
C GLU A 67 9.31 -30.53 -2.92
N GLU A 68 8.42 -29.60 -3.31
CA GLU A 68 6.98 -29.86 -3.41
C GLU A 68 6.68 -30.95 -4.45
N GLN A 69 7.26 -30.84 -5.65
CA GLN A 69 7.11 -31.84 -6.70
C GLN A 69 7.63 -33.23 -6.29
N GLN A 70 8.80 -33.30 -5.64
CA GLN A 70 9.36 -34.56 -5.17
C GLN A 70 8.48 -35.21 -4.11
N THR A 71 7.99 -34.42 -3.16
CA THR A 71 7.10 -34.87 -2.08
C THR A 71 5.77 -35.35 -2.66
N PHE A 72 5.17 -34.63 -3.60
CA PHE A 72 3.93 -35.04 -4.25
C PHE A 72 4.09 -36.32 -5.08
N GLN A 73 5.20 -36.50 -5.80
CA GLN A 73 5.44 -37.74 -6.54
C GLN A 73 5.57 -38.95 -5.60
N ARG A 74 6.20 -38.77 -4.44
CA ARG A 74 6.28 -39.80 -3.39
C ARG A 74 4.90 -40.09 -2.82
N LEU A 75 4.14 -39.06 -2.47
CA LEU A 75 2.74 -39.15 -2.03
C LEU A 75 1.89 -39.95 -3.00
N MET A 76 1.92 -39.62 -4.30
CA MET A 76 1.12 -40.30 -5.32
C MET A 76 1.47 -41.79 -5.47
N ARG A 77 2.73 -42.16 -5.22
CA ARG A 77 3.16 -43.57 -5.23
C ARG A 77 2.61 -44.31 -4.01
N GLN A 78 2.72 -43.73 -2.82
CA GLN A 78 2.20 -44.28 -1.58
C GLN A 78 0.67 -44.37 -1.61
N TRP A 79 0.00 -43.35 -2.16
CA TRP A 79 -1.45 -43.33 -2.36
C TRP A 79 -1.91 -44.50 -3.21
N LYS A 80 -1.25 -44.74 -4.37
CA LYS A 80 -1.57 -45.88 -5.24
C LYS A 80 -1.39 -47.22 -4.52
N GLN A 81 -0.32 -47.37 -3.74
CA GLN A 81 -0.09 -48.58 -2.95
C GLN A 81 -1.18 -48.76 -1.88
N TYR A 82 -1.54 -47.70 -1.18
CA TYR A 82 -2.58 -47.72 -0.15
C TYR A 82 -3.94 -48.09 -0.73
N LEU A 83 -4.28 -47.60 -1.93
CA LEU A 83 -5.51 -47.98 -2.65
C LEU A 83 -5.60 -49.49 -2.89
N VAL A 84 -4.50 -50.12 -3.32
CA VAL A 84 -4.45 -51.58 -3.56
C VAL A 84 -4.69 -52.36 -2.26
N THR A 85 -4.07 -51.96 -1.15
CA THR A 85 -4.31 -52.57 0.16
C THR A 85 -5.78 -52.41 0.60
N MET A 86 -6.38 -51.26 0.31
CA MET A 86 -7.79 -51.00 0.65
C MET A 86 -8.79 -51.72 -0.26
N ASP A 87 -8.40 -52.09 -1.49
CA ASP A 87 -9.18 -53.01 -2.33
C ASP A 87 -9.25 -54.40 -1.70
N GLN A 88 -8.13 -54.94 -1.21
CA GLN A 88 -8.09 -56.23 -0.50
C GLN A 88 -8.97 -56.23 0.77
N TYR A 89 -8.96 -55.10 1.51
CA TYR A 89 -9.87 -54.89 2.64
C TYR A 89 -11.33 -54.98 2.22
N ASN A 90 -11.71 -54.29 1.13
CA ASN A 90 -13.08 -54.27 0.65
C ASN A 90 -13.55 -55.66 0.19
N GLU A 91 -12.71 -56.39 -0.55
CA GLU A 91 -12.98 -57.76 -0.99
C GLU A 91 -13.21 -58.69 0.21
N SER A 92 -12.34 -58.64 1.22
CA SER A 92 -12.46 -59.44 2.44
C SER A 92 -13.74 -59.12 3.22
N MET A 93 -14.12 -57.83 3.31
CA MET A 93 -15.36 -57.41 3.95
C MET A 93 -16.60 -57.89 3.19
N LEU A 94 -16.59 -57.85 1.86
CA LEU A 94 -17.70 -58.31 1.02
C LEU A 94 -17.84 -59.84 1.02
N ALA A 95 -16.74 -60.57 1.16
CA ALA A 95 -16.73 -62.01 1.33
C ALA A 95 -17.17 -62.47 2.74
N GLY A 96 -17.31 -61.53 3.69
CA GLY A 96 -17.64 -61.83 5.09
C GLY A 96 -16.43 -62.24 5.94
N ASN A 97 -15.22 -62.24 5.38
CA ASN A 97 -13.96 -62.55 6.05
C ASN A 97 -13.46 -61.39 6.90
N LYS A 98 -14.20 -61.06 7.97
CA LYS A 98 -13.90 -59.90 8.82
C LYS A 98 -12.55 -59.95 9.52
N THR A 99 -12.12 -61.13 9.95
CA THR A 99 -10.81 -61.30 10.61
C THR A 99 -9.67 -60.93 9.67
N GLU A 100 -9.77 -61.35 8.41
CA GLU A 100 -8.80 -61.02 7.36
C GLU A 100 -8.86 -59.53 7.02
N ALA A 101 -10.05 -58.97 6.84
CA ALA A 101 -10.23 -57.53 6.62
C ALA A 101 -9.60 -56.68 7.72
N LEU A 102 -9.81 -57.04 9.00
CA LEU A 102 -9.22 -56.31 10.12
C LEU A 102 -7.69 -56.42 10.12
N ALA A 103 -7.14 -57.58 9.79
CA ALA A 103 -5.69 -57.77 9.67
C ALA A 103 -5.10 -56.89 8.56
N VAL A 104 -5.73 -56.84 7.39
CA VAL A 104 -5.34 -55.95 6.27
C VAL A 104 -5.35 -54.48 6.73
N LEU A 105 -6.44 -54.02 7.35
CA LEU A 105 -6.58 -52.62 7.78
C LEU A 105 -5.58 -52.23 8.89
N SER A 106 -5.28 -53.16 9.79
CA SER A 106 -4.33 -52.94 10.89
C SER A 106 -2.89 -52.89 10.38
N ASN A 107 -2.51 -53.81 9.48
CA ASN A 107 -1.18 -53.86 8.89
C ASN A 107 -0.92 -52.69 7.92
N SER A 108 -1.98 -52.06 7.39
CA SER A 108 -1.86 -50.88 6.53
C SER A 108 -1.57 -49.58 7.29
N LEU A 109 -1.32 -49.60 8.61
CA LEU A 109 -1.10 -48.39 9.40
C LEU A 109 0.09 -47.59 8.87
N ASN A 110 1.22 -48.25 8.61
CA ASN A 110 2.42 -47.59 8.09
C ASN A 110 2.17 -46.95 6.71
N ASP A 111 1.40 -47.61 5.84
CA ASP A 111 1.04 -47.07 4.52
C ASP A 111 0.17 -45.81 4.66
N PHE A 112 -0.80 -45.81 5.59
CA PHE A 112 -1.61 -44.65 5.89
C PHE A 112 -0.78 -43.50 6.47
N GLU A 113 0.07 -43.77 7.46
CA GLU A 113 0.93 -42.77 8.09
C GLU A 113 1.92 -42.17 7.10
N ALA A 114 2.41 -42.95 6.13
CA ALA A 114 3.26 -42.44 5.07
C ALA A 114 2.52 -41.40 4.20
N VAL A 115 1.28 -41.70 3.78
CA VAL A 115 0.44 -40.76 3.02
C VAL A 115 0.10 -39.52 3.86
N ASP A 116 -0.30 -39.69 5.12
CA ASP A 116 -0.58 -38.56 6.04
C ASP A 116 0.65 -37.68 6.28
N SER A 117 1.83 -38.29 6.41
CA SER A 117 3.09 -37.59 6.59
C SER A 117 3.46 -36.77 5.36
N ASP A 118 3.31 -37.31 4.15
CA ASP A 118 3.62 -36.56 2.92
C ASP A 118 2.61 -35.41 2.70
N LEU A 119 1.32 -35.60 3.03
CA LEU A 119 0.33 -34.51 3.02
C LEU A 119 0.69 -33.40 4.03
N ASN A 120 1.07 -33.76 5.26
CA ASN A 120 1.54 -32.80 6.25
C ASN A 120 2.80 -32.05 5.80
N GLU A 121 3.72 -32.75 5.11
CA GLU A 121 4.92 -32.11 4.61
C GLU A 121 4.61 -31.11 3.49
N LEU A 122 3.68 -31.43 2.58
CA LEU A 122 3.19 -30.46 1.59
C LEU A 122 2.57 -29.23 2.26
N ILE A 123 1.74 -29.41 3.29
CA ILE A 123 1.17 -28.29 4.07
C ILE A 123 2.29 -27.44 4.70
N ARG A 124 3.33 -28.08 5.26
CA ARG A 124 4.50 -27.39 5.82
C ARG A 124 5.22 -26.56 4.77
N LEU A 125 5.49 -27.12 3.59
CA LEU A 125 6.17 -26.44 2.48
C LEU A 125 5.36 -25.22 2.01
N LEU A 126 4.05 -25.40 1.82
CA LEU A 126 3.14 -24.32 1.42
C LEU A 126 3.10 -23.21 2.48
N LYS A 127 3.11 -23.56 3.76
CA LYS A 127 3.15 -22.60 4.88
C LYS A 127 4.46 -21.81 4.92
N VAL A 128 5.61 -22.47 4.73
CA VAL A 128 6.92 -21.80 4.66
C VAL A 128 6.98 -20.83 3.48
N ALA A 129 6.43 -21.21 2.33
CA ALA A 129 6.31 -20.34 1.17
C ALA A 129 5.43 -19.11 1.47
N MET A 130 4.29 -19.31 2.15
CA MET A 130 3.42 -18.21 2.58
C MET A 130 4.10 -17.26 3.57
N ASP A 131 4.76 -17.77 4.60
CA ASP A 131 5.41 -16.96 5.63
C ASP A 131 6.59 -16.16 5.06
N SER A 132 7.37 -16.78 4.16
CA SER A 132 8.46 -16.09 3.45
C SER A 132 7.92 -14.92 2.61
N ASN A 133 6.79 -15.13 1.92
CA ASN A 133 6.16 -14.09 1.12
C ASN A 133 5.53 -12.99 1.98
N LYS A 134 4.93 -13.33 3.13
CA LYS A 134 4.41 -12.35 4.11
C LYS A 134 5.51 -11.41 4.60
N ASN A 135 6.69 -11.94 4.91
CA ASN A 135 7.84 -11.12 5.32
C ASN A 135 8.32 -10.20 4.18
N HIS A 136 8.27 -10.65 2.93
CA HIS A 136 8.58 -9.82 1.75
C HIS A 136 7.56 -8.69 1.53
N ILE A 137 6.27 -8.95 1.74
CA ILE A 137 5.21 -7.93 1.66
C ILE A 137 5.36 -6.91 2.77
N LEU A 138 5.55 -7.34 4.03
CA LEU A 138 5.69 -6.44 5.17
C LEU A 138 6.95 -5.55 5.07
N SER A 139 8.07 -6.09 4.59
CA SER A 139 9.27 -5.30 4.32
C SER A 139 9.08 -4.27 3.19
N SER A 140 8.31 -4.63 2.15
CA SER A 140 7.95 -3.70 1.07
C SER A 140 7.05 -2.55 1.57
N VAL A 141 6.12 -2.82 2.49
CA VAL A 141 5.26 -1.80 3.13
C VAL A 141 6.07 -0.85 4.01
N ASN A 142 7.07 -1.36 4.75
CA ASN A 142 7.97 -0.50 5.53
C ASN A 142 8.79 0.43 4.63
N GLY A 143 9.25 -0.04 3.47
CA GLY A 143 9.94 0.80 2.48
C GLY A 143 9.07 1.93 1.90
N LEU A 144 7.79 1.66 1.63
CA LEU A 144 6.83 2.66 1.16
C LEU A 144 6.55 3.74 2.22
N SER A 145 6.54 3.36 3.50
CA SER A 145 6.33 4.29 4.61
C SER A 145 7.50 5.27 4.73
N SER A 146 8.75 4.81 4.60
CA SER A 146 9.93 5.69 4.64
C SER A 146 10.01 6.65 3.45
N SER A 147 9.69 6.19 2.24
CA SER A 147 9.67 7.07 1.05
C SER A 147 8.57 8.14 1.14
N SER A 148 7.42 7.79 1.71
CA SER A 148 6.31 8.74 1.91
C SER A 148 6.65 9.78 2.98
N ILE A 149 7.31 9.38 4.07
CA ILE A 149 7.77 10.33 5.09
C ILE A 149 8.82 11.28 4.49
N ALA A 150 9.77 10.77 3.71
CA ALA A 150 10.81 11.59 3.07
C ALA A 150 10.23 12.61 2.07
N SER A 151 9.23 12.22 1.26
CA SER A 151 8.59 13.15 0.32
C SER A 151 7.81 14.24 1.06
N ASN A 152 7.07 13.90 2.11
CA ASN A 152 6.36 14.88 2.94
C ASN A 152 7.31 15.87 3.60
N VAL A 153 8.43 15.39 4.18
CA VAL A 153 9.47 16.26 4.75
C VAL A 153 10.07 17.19 3.70
N THR A 154 10.34 16.68 2.50
CA THR A 154 10.89 17.48 1.39
C THR A 154 9.92 18.59 0.97
N ILE A 155 8.63 18.27 0.82
CA ILE A 155 7.58 19.25 0.49
C ILE A 155 7.48 20.32 1.59
N LEU A 156 7.51 19.91 2.85
CA LEU A 156 7.47 20.85 3.99
C LEU A 156 8.65 21.84 3.94
N VAL A 157 9.86 21.34 3.69
CA VAL A 157 11.06 22.18 3.57
C VAL A 157 10.92 23.17 2.40
N ILE A 158 10.46 22.71 1.23
CA ILE A 158 10.23 23.57 0.07
C ILE A 158 9.20 24.66 0.39
N MET A 159 8.11 24.32 1.08
CA MET A 159 7.08 25.28 1.48
C MET A 159 7.62 26.37 2.41
N ILE A 160 8.44 26.00 3.40
CA ILE A 160 9.08 26.94 4.31
C ILE A 160 10.03 27.87 3.54
N VAL A 161 10.88 27.31 2.68
CA VAL A 161 11.82 28.09 1.86
C VAL A 161 11.06 29.05 0.95
N MET A 162 10.03 28.59 0.25
CA MET A 162 9.23 29.40 -0.66
C MET A 162 8.52 30.55 0.08
N THR A 163 7.99 30.27 1.28
CA THR A 163 7.35 31.29 2.13
C THR A 163 8.34 32.39 2.51
N LEU A 164 9.56 32.02 2.93
CA LEU A 164 10.60 32.98 3.29
C LEU A 164 11.07 33.81 2.08
N VAL A 165 11.19 33.18 0.91
CA VAL A 165 11.57 33.83 -0.33
C VAL A 165 10.50 34.84 -0.77
N LEU A 166 9.23 34.44 -0.84
CA LEU A 166 8.12 35.31 -1.22
C LEU A 166 7.96 36.48 -0.25
N THR A 167 8.12 36.25 1.06
CA THR A 167 8.04 37.32 2.06
C THR A 167 9.11 38.39 1.83
N ARG A 168 10.34 37.98 1.48
CA ARG A 168 11.43 38.94 1.20
C ARG A 168 11.29 39.62 -0.16
N LEU A 169 10.84 38.90 -1.18
CA LEU A 169 10.78 39.43 -2.55
C LEU A 169 9.55 40.30 -2.82
N ILE A 170 8.42 40.02 -2.15
CA ILE A 170 7.16 40.71 -2.42
C ILE A 170 6.77 41.60 -1.24
N CYS A 171 6.58 41.01 -0.06
CA CYS A 171 6.01 41.75 1.08
C CYS A 171 6.91 42.89 1.55
N GLY A 172 8.23 42.69 1.54
CA GLY A 172 9.21 43.73 1.92
C GLY A 172 9.16 44.96 0.99
N PRO A 173 9.44 44.82 -0.32
CA PRO A 173 9.39 45.93 -1.26
C PRO A 173 8.02 46.62 -1.32
N LEU A 174 6.93 45.84 -1.24
CA LEU A 174 5.58 46.40 -1.22
C LEU A 174 5.35 47.30 0.00
N GLN A 175 5.84 46.91 1.19
CA GLN A 175 5.74 47.73 2.40
C GLN A 175 6.48 49.07 2.26
N LEU A 176 7.66 49.08 1.61
CA LEU A 176 8.42 50.31 1.36
C LEU A 176 7.63 51.32 0.51
N VAL A 177 7.00 50.85 -0.57
CA VAL A 177 6.17 51.69 -1.44
C VAL A 177 4.94 52.22 -0.70
N VAL A 178 4.29 51.37 0.11
CA VAL A 178 3.14 51.77 0.94
C VAL A 178 3.54 52.81 1.99
N GLU A 179 4.71 52.70 2.62
CA GLU A 179 5.20 53.71 3.56
C GLU A 179 5.44 55.06 2.86
N GLN A 180 6.01 55.05 1.66
CA GLN A 180 6.22 56.26 0.88
C GLN A 180 4.90 56.94 0.54
N ALA A 181 3.92 56.19 0.03
CA ALA A 181 2.59 56.72 -0.29
C ALA A 181 1.91 57.32 0.95
N ASN A 182 2.04 56.67 2.12
CA ASN A 182 1.53 57.19 3.38
C ASN A 182 2.26 58.47 3.83
N SER A 183 3.56 58.61 3.57
CA SER A 183 4.30 59.84 3.84
C SER A 183 3.83 60.99 2.94
N ILE A 184 3.63 60.72 1.63
CA ILE A 184 3.07 61.70 0.69
C ILE A 184 1.67 62.14 1.14
N ALA A 185 0.81 61.20 1.54
CA ALA A 185 -0.55 61.50 2.01
C ALA A 185 -0.56 62.37 3.28
N LYS A 186 0.49 62.31 4.10
CA LYS A 186 0.67 63.16 5.29
C LYS A 186 1.31 64.52 4.97
N GLY A 187 1.63 64.79 3.70
CA GLY A 187 2.33 65.99 3.26
C GLY A 187 3.83 65.97 3.53
N ASP A 188 4.40 64.84 3.97
CA ASP A 188 5.84 64.69 4.15
C ASP A 188 6.51 64.40 2.82
N LEU A 189 6.81 65.52 2.14
CA LEU A 189 7.63 65.66 0.95
C LEU A 189 9.00 64.99 1.07
N SER A 190 9.59 64.79 2.25
CA SER A 190 11.05 64.67 2.38
C SER A 190 11.63 63.25 2.22
N LYS A 191 10.81 62.20 2.36
CA LYS A 191 11.27 60.81 2.32
C LYS A 191 11.51 60.31 0.91
N ASP A 192 12.50 59.44 0.73
CA ASP A 192 12.81 58.79 -0.54
C ASP A 192 12.86 57.27 -0.36
N ILE A 193 12.53 56.54 -1.42
CA ILE A 193 12.57 55.08 -1.44
C ILE A 193 13.98 54.63 -1.81
N ASP A 194 14.61 53.76 -1.00
CA ASP A 194 15.85 53.11 -1.41
C ASP A 194 15.58 52.08 -2.50
N ARG A 195 15.79 52.50 -3.75
CA ARG A 195 15.55 51.69 -4.94
C ARG A 195 16.36 50.39 -4.97
N LYS A 196 17.46 50.29 -4.23
CA LYS A 196 18.29 49.06 -4.17
C LYS A 196 17.60 47.92 -3.43
N LEU A 197 16.61 48.23 -2.59
CA LEU A 197 15.82 47.24 -1.86
C LEU A 197 14.63 46.70 -2.67
N ILE A 198 14.41 47.22 -3.88
CA ILE A 198 13.27 46.87 -4.74
C ILE A 198 13.80 46.32 -6.07
N GLY A 199 13.18 45.24 -6.57
CA GLY A 199 13.52 44.63 -7.86
C GLY A 199 13.20 45.52 -9.05
N ASN A 200 13.66 45.15 -10.25
CA ASN A 200 13.32 45.84 -11.50
C ASN A 200 12.07 45.23 -12.17
N ASP A 201 11.09 44.84 -11.35
CA ASP A 201 9.82 44.24 -11.75
C ASP A 201 8.66 45.25 -11.60
N GLU A 202 7.42 44.77 -11.60
CA GLU A 202 6.23 45.60 -11.44
C GLU A 202 6.22 46.39 -10.12
N LEU A 203 6.85 45.87 -9.04
CA LEU A 203 6.98 46.61 -7.78
C LEU A 203 8.01 47.74 -7.90
N GLY A 204 9.07 47.50 -8.69
CA GLY A 204 10.03 48.52 -9.07
C GLY A 204 9.41 49.66 -9.87
N GLU A 205 8.62 49.32 -10.89
CA GLU A 205 7.91 50.31 -11.71
C GLU A 205 6.92 51.11 -10.86
N LEU A 206 6.22 50.46 -9.93
CA LEU A 206 5.32 51.13 -8.98
C LEU A 206 6.09 52.08 -8.04
N ALA A 207 7.25 51.67 -7.54
CA ALA A 207 8.12 52.54 -6.75
C ALA A 207 8.55 53.77 -7.55
N ASP A 208 9.01 53.58 -8.79
CA ASP A 208 9.48 54.66 -9.66
C ASP A 208 8.35 55.65 -9.99
N ALA A 209 7.15 55.15 -10.27
CA ALA A 209 5.96 55.96 -10.49
C ALA A 209 5.57 56.77 -9.24
N THR A 210 5.66 56.17 -8.05
CA THR A 210 5.35 56.85 -6.78
C THR A 210 6.37 57.95 -6.48
N THR A 211 7.65 57.71 -6.73
CA THR A 211 8.71 58.72 -6.60
C THR A 211 8.50 59.87 -7.58
N LYS A 212 8.12 59.57 -8.83
CA LYS A 212 7.77 60.61 -9.81
C LYS A 212 6.60 61.48 -9.34
N MET A 213 5.53 60.86 -8.84
CA MET A 213 4.37 61.58 -8.30
C MET A 213 4.77 62.52 -7.14
N GLN A 214 5.65 62.07 -6.24
CA GLN A 214 6.17 62.91 -5.16
C GLN A 214 6.93 64.12 -5.69
N ASN A 215 7.79 63.93 -6.69
CA ASN A 215 8.59 65.00 -7.28
C ASN A 215 7.70 66.02 -8.00
N ASP A 216 6.70 65.57 -8.74
CA ASP A 216 5.74 66.43 -9.41
C ASP A 216 4.94 67.26 -8.38
N LEU A 217 4.55 66.66 -7.25
CA LEU A 217 3.91 67.38 -6.13
C LEU A 217 4.82 68.41 -5.49
N ARG A 218 6.11 68.09 -5.25
CA ARG A 218 7.10 69.07 -4.74
C ARG A 218 7.21 70.25 -5.69
N GLN A 219 7.32 70.00 -7.00
CA GLN A 219 7.43 71.05 -8.01
C GLN A 219 6.19 71.96 -8.05
N VAL A 220 4.98 71.40 -7.89
CA VAL A 220 3.76 72.19 -7.79
C VAL A 220 3.80 73.10 -6.56
N ILE A 221 4.23 72.61 -5.40
CA ILE A 221 4.38 73.42 -4.18
C ILE A 221 5.40 74.55 -4.39
N ASP A 222 6.57 74.25 -4.96
CA ASP A 222 7.61 75.24 -5.24
C ASP A 222 7.11 76.35 -6.17
N ASN A 223 6.37 75.99 -7.23
CA ASN A 223 5.75 76.95 -8.14
C ASN A 223 4.71 77.83 -7.44
N VAL A 224 3.91 77.26 -6.53
CA VAL A 224 2.94 78.02 -5.73
C VAL A 224 3.66 79.01 -4.80
N ILE A 225 4.74 78.59 -4.13
CA ILE A 225 5.55 79.46 -3.28
C ILE A 225 6.16 80.61 -4.10
N ALA A 226 6.70 80.31 -5.28
CA ALA A 226 7.26 81.33 -6.17
C ALA A 226 6.18 82.33 -6.63
N ALA A 227 5.00 81.86 -7.02
CA ALA A 227 3.88 82.71 -7.42
C ALA A 227 3.37 83.60 -6.27
N VAL A 228 3.27 83.05 -5.05
CA VAL A 228 2.90 83.82 -3.86
C VAL A 228 3.97 84.87 -3.55
N THR A 229 5.25 84.53 -3.65
CA THR A 229 6.35 85.49 -3.42
C THR A 229 6.31 86.63 -4.45
N GLN A 230 6.11 86.31 -5.73
CA GLN A 230 5.98 87.30 -6.79
C GLN A 230 4.75 88.20 -6.60
N LEU A 231 3.62 87.62 -6.17
CA LEU A 231 2.41 88.37 -5.83
C LEU A 231 2.66 89.31 -4.65
N SER A 232 3.33 88.84 -3.58
CA SER A 232 3.69 89.68 -2.44
C SER A 232 4.59 90.84 -2.85
N SER A 233 5.60 90.60 -3.70
CA SER A 233 6.44 91.68 -4.24
C SER A 233 5.65 92.69 -5.08
N ALA A 234 4.70 92.23 -5.91
CA ALA A 234 3.86 93.12 -6.71
C ALA A 234 2.89 93.95 -5.85
N VAL A 235 2.35 93.38 -4.77
CA VAL A 235 1.52 94.12 -3.80
C VAL A 235 2.35 95.17 -3.09
N GLU A 236 3.59 94.87 -2.71
CA GLU A 236 4.51 95.84 -2.08
C GLU A 236 4.83 97.02 -3.01
N GLU A 237 5.12 96.75 -4.29
CA GLU A 237 5.31 97.80 -5.31
C GLU A 237 4.05 98.65 -5.50
N MET A 238 2.86 98.03 -5.53
CA MET A 238 1.59 98.75 -5.67
C MET A 238 1.30 99.66 -4.47
N ASN A 239 1.65 99.20 -3.26
CA ASN A 239 1.49 99.97 -2.04
C ASN A 239 2.44 101.19 -2.02
N GLN A 240 3.68 101.02 -2.51
CA GLN A 240 4.63 102.13 -2.68
C GLN A 240 4.20 103.15 -3.74
N ILE A 241 3.40 102.77 -4.73
CA ILE A 241 2.85 103.67 -5.76
C ILE A 241 1.55 104.36 -5.28
N SER A 242 0.89 103.83 -4.26
CA SER A 242 -0.38 104.34 -3.73
C SER A 242 -0.23 105.31 -2.55
N GLU A 243 1.00 105.53 -2.04
CA GLU A 243 1.38 106.65 -1.17
C GLU A 243 1.94 107.83 -1.99
#